data_AF-A0AAU0H360-F1
#
_entry.id   AF-A0AAU0H360-F1
#
_cell.length_a   1.000
_cell.length_b   1.000
_cell.length_c   1.000
_cell.angle_alpha   90.00
_cell.angle_beta   90.00
_cell.angle_gamma   90.00
#
_symmetry.space_group_name_H-M   'P 1'
#
loop_
_entity.id
_entity.type
_entity.pdbx_description
1 polymer ?
#
loop_
_entity_poly.entity_id
_entity_poly.type
_entity_poly.pdbx_seq_one_letter_code
_entity_poly.pdbx_strand_id
1 'polypeptide(L)'
;MKILKPLIIPMLLITSPSSFAGNNDLVKEVYSCGDDVIITMKDAGKVVIIQSQVGQVRTDRMTSIALTLLVSGKRTGYFNAGTPVNRCGVTGLVPITVLSIKAD
;
A
#
# COMPACT_ATOMS: atom_id res chain seq x y z
N MET A 1 -29.40 42.32 33.39
CA MET A 1 -28.40 42.19 32.30
C MET A 1 -27.70 40.84 32.42
N LYS A 2 -27.88 39.94 31.43
CA LYS A 2 -27.25 38.60 31.39
C LYS A 2 -26.04 38.68 30.47
N ILE A 3 -24.85 38.40 30.98
CA ILE A 3 -23.61 38.35 30.19
C ILE A 3 -23.39 36.90 29.77
N LEU A 4 -23.68 36.58 28.51
CA LEU A 4 -23.36 35.27 27.93
C LEU A 4 -21.85 35.15 27.74
N LYS A 5 -21.25 34.13 28.36
CA LYS A 5 -19.82 33.80 28.28
C LYS A 5 -19.62 32.89 27.06
N PRO A 6 -18.82 33.26 26.04
CA PRO A 6 -18.59 32.40 24.89
C PRO A 6 -17.69 31.23 25.29
N LEU A 7 -18.24 30.02 25.14
CA LEU A 7 -17.54 28.75 25.35
C LEU A 7 -16.61 28.50 24.16
N ILE A 8 -15.31 28.77 24.34
CA ILE A 8 -14.28 28.47 23.35
C ILE A 8 -13.96 26.97 23.46
N ILE A 9 -14.51 26.17 22.55
CA ILE A 9 -14.18 24.73 22.41
C ILE A 9 -12.92 24.64 21.56
N PRO A 10 -11.81 24.09 22.08
CA PRO A 10 -10.60 23.90 21.29
C PRO A 10 -10.84 22.78 20.27
N MET A 11 -10.86 23.16 18.99
CA MET A 11 -10.98 22.24 17.86
C MET A 11 -9.64 21.51 17.68
N LEU A 12 -9.55 20.32 18.26
CA LEU A 12 -8.39 19.43 18.13
C LEU A 12 -8.37 18.88 16.70
N LEU A 13 -7.52 19.46 15.83
CA LEU A 13 -7.25 18.93 14.49
C LEU A 13 -6.51 17.60 14.62
N ILE A 14 -7.26 16.50 14.57
CA ILE A 14 -6.71 15.15 14.47
C ILE A 14 -6.21 14.98 13.02
N THR A 15 -4.95 15.32 12.77
CA THR A 15 -4.29 14.94 11.52
C THR A 15 -4.02 13.45 11.54
N SER A 16 -4.84 12.66 10.87
CA SER A 16 -4.56 11.25 10.65
C SER A 16 -3.27 11.12 9.85
N PRO A 17 -2.27 10.36 10.31
CA PRO A 17 -1.11 10.09 9.48
C PRO A 17 -1.60 9.30 8.26
N SER A 18 -1.51 9.91 7.08
CA SER A 18 -1.54 9.18 5.82
C SER A 18 -0.28 8.31 5.80
N SER A 19 -0.39 7.13 6.42
CA SER A 19 0.54 6.04 6.19
C SER A 19 0.59 5.85 4.68
N PHE A 20 1.64 6.35 4.04
CA PHE A 20 2.04 5.97 2.69
C PHE A 20 2.37 4.49 2.79
N ALA A 21 1.34 3.65 2.73
CA ALA A 21 1.48 2.22 2.83
C ALA A 21 2.61 1.82 1.87
N GLY A 22 3.70 1.36 2.46
CA GLY A 22 4.89 0.80 1.82
C GLY A 22 5.69 1.69 0.86
N ASN A 23 5.68 3.03 0.98
CA ASN A 23 6.80 3.81 0.46
C ASN A 23 8.01 3.66 1.40
N ASN A 24 9.21 3.52 0.86
CA ASN A 24 10.45 3.33 1.62
C ASN A 24 10.45 2.05 2.48
N ASP A 25 9.77 0.98 2.05
CA ASP A 25 9.66 -0.30 2.73
C ASP A 25 10.48 -1.39 2.01
N LEU A 26 10.54 -2.60 2.56
CA LEU A 26 11.25 -3.75 2.00
C LEU A 26 10.27 -4.85 1.64
N VAL A 27 10.43 -5.41 0.44
CA VAL A 27 9.73 -6.63 0.03
C VAL A 27 10.35 -7.83 0.76
N LYS A 28 9.49 -8.69 1.31
CA LYS A 28 9.89 -9.91 2.05
C LYS A 28 9.48 -11.19 1.32
N GLU A 29 8.33 -11.18 0.67
CA GLU A 29 7.81 -12.32 -0.07
C GLU A 29 7.03 -11.84 -1.27
N VAL A 30 7.07 -12.62 -2.35
CA VAL A 30 6.25 -12.43 -3.55
C VAL A 30 5.69 -13.80 -3.91
N TYR A 31 4.37 -13.92 -4.03
CA TYR A 31 3.74 -15.17 -4.44
C TYR A 31 2.52 -14.91 -5.33
N SER A 32 2.28 -15.83 -6.26
CA SER A 32 1.13 -15.80 -7.14
C SER A 32 -0.09 -16.44 -6.48
N CYS A 33 -1.26 -15.91 -6.80
CA CYS A 33 -2.54 -16.54 -6.53
C CYS A 33 -3.43 -16.42 -7.77
N GLY A 34 -3.50 -17.50 -8.56
CA GLY A 34 -4.10 -17.44 -9.88
C GLY A 34 -3.39 -16.37 -10.72
N ASP A 35 -4.17 -15.43 -11.23
CA ASP A 35 -3.68 -14.29 -12.02
C ASP A 35 -3.23 -13.09 -11.17
N ASP A 36 -3.54 -13.08 -9.87
CA ASP A 36 -3.19 -12.00 -8.95
C ASP A 36 -1.82 -12.29 -8.29
N VAL A 37 -1.11 -11.24 -7.89
CA VAL A 37 0.22 -11.36 -7.26
C VAL A 37 0.20 -10.67 -5.90
N ILE A 38 0.54 -11.41 -4.85
CA ILE A 38 0.58 -10.90 -3.49
C ILE A 38 2.03 -10.62 -3.10
N ILE A 39 2.24 -9.45 -2.50
CA ILE A 39 3.54 -8.99 -2.04
C ILE A 39 3.45 -8.73 -0.54
N THR A 40 4.29 -9.40 0.24
CA THR A 40 4.45 -9.14 1.67
C THR A 40 5.56 -8.11 1.85
N MET A 41 5.22 -6.95 2.41
CA MET A 41 6.17 -5.91 2.81
C MET A 41 6.55 -6.08 4.28
N LYS A 42 7.69 -5.51 4.70
CA LYS A 42 8.16 -5.62 6.08
C LYS A 42 7.25 -4.90 7.08
N ASP A 43 6.92 -3.64 6.79
CA ASP A 43 6.20 -2.77 7.74
C ASP A 43 4.77 -2.45 7.27
N ALA A 44 4.53 -2.39 5.96
CA ALA A 44 3.24 -2.05 5.37
C ALA A 44 2.24 -3.21 5.26
N GLY A 45 2.65 -4.43 5.60
CA GLY A 45 1.81 -5.62 5.50
C GLY A 45 1.70 -6.17 4.08
N LYS A 46 0.54 -6.73 3.72
CA LYS A 46 0.33 -7.43 2.45
C LYS A 46 -0.43 -6.58 1.44
N VAL A 47 0.13 -6.48 0.24
CA VAL A 47 -0.51 -5.81 -0.91
C VAL A 47 -0.75 -6.80 -2.04
N VAL A 48 -1.66 -6.47 -2.94
CA VAL A 48 -2.02 -7.33 -4.07
C VAL A 48 -2.06 -6.55 -5.37
N ILE A 49 -1.45 -7.13 -6.40
CA ILE A 49 -1.62 -6.73 -7.79
C ILE A 49 -2.77 -7.56 -8.34
N ILE A 50 -3.85 -6.88 -8.74
CA ILE A 50 -5.04 -7.55 -9.28
C ILE A 50 -5.01 -7.46 -10.80
N GLN A 51 -4.76 -8.57 -11.49
CA GLN A 51 -4.59 -8.56 -12.95
C GLN A 51 -5.82 -8.02 -13.67
N SER A 52 -7.03 -8.35 -13.21
CA SER A 52 -8.27 -7.85 -13.81
C SER A 52 -8.45 -6.33 -13.68
N GLN A 53 -7.69 -5.66 -12.80
CA GLN A 53 -7.73 -4.21 -12.63
C GLN A 53 -6.62 -3.50 -13.42
N VAL A 54 -5.43 -4.10 -13.51
CA VAL A 54 -4.25 -3.43 -14.09
C VAL A 54 -3.86 -3.94 -15.48
N GLY A 55 -4.36 -5.11 -15.88
CA GLY A 55 -4.01 -5.82 -17.11
C GLY A 55 -2.70 -6.61 -17.01
N GLN A 56 -2.59 -7.68 -17.81
CA GLN A 56 -1.48 -8.64 -17.77
C GLN A 56 -0.09 -7.97 -17.90
N VAL A 57 0.10 -7.11 -18.90
CA VAL A 57 1.39 -6.42 -19.14
C VAL A 57 1.85 -5.64 -17.90
N ARG A 58 0.91 -5.02 -17.19
CA ARG A 58 1.24 -4.27 -15.98
C ARG A 58 1.49 -5.18 -14.80
N THR A 59 0.73 -6.28 -14.67
CA THR A 59 1.01 -7.34 -13.68
C THR A 59 2.42 -7.86 -13.84
N ASP A 60 2.82 -8.29 -15.04
CA ASP A 60 4.15 -8.84 -15.32
C ASP A 60 5.28 -7.85 -14.97
N ARG A 61 5.09 -6.59 -15.35
CA ARG A 61 6.05 -5.51 -15.02
C ARG A 61 6.17 -5.31 -13.51
N MET A 62 5.05 -5.22 -12.80
CA MET A 62 5.07 -5.01 -11.35
C MET A 62 5.61 -6.23 -10.60
N THR A 63 5.32 -7.45 -11.05
CA THR A 63 5.92 -8.68 -10.52
C THR A 63 7.43 -8.68 -10.71
N SER A 64 7.91 -8.29 -11.89
CA SER A 64 9.36 -8.17 -12.16
C SER A 64 10.03 -7.17 -11.21
N ILE A 65 9.38 -6.04 -10.93
CA ILE A 65 9.86 -5.04 -9.96
C ILE A 65 9.85 -5.63 -8.54
N ALA A 66 8.78 -6.30 -8.13
CA ALA A 66 8.66 -6.90 -6.81
C ALA A 66 9.74 -7.95 -6.55
N LEU A 67 10.00 -8.83 -7.52
CA LEU A 67 11.08 -9.82 -7.46
C LEU A 67 12.45 -9.13 -7.40
N THR A 68 12.66 -8.07 -8.18
CA THR A 68 13.91 -7.29 -8.13
C THR A 68 14.13 -6.67 -6.75
N LEU A 69 13.09 -6.09 -6.14
CA LEU A 69 13.14 -5.53 -4.80
C LEU A 69 13.43 -6.60 -3.74
N LEU A 70 12.81 -7.77 -3.86
CA LEU A 70 13.05 -8.91 -2.98
C LEU A 70 14.52 -9.34 -2.97
N VAL A 71 15.13 -9.50 -4.15
CA VAL A 71 16.52 -9.98 -4.26
C VAL A 71 17.56 -8.90 -3.99
N SER A 72 17.30 -7.65 -4.39
CA SER A 72 18.26 -6.55 -4.24
C SER A 72 18.26 -5.94 -2.84
N GLY A 73 17.20 -6.15 -2.06
CA GLY A 73 17.01 -5.46 -0.77
C GLY A 73 16.83 -3.94 -0.91
N LYS A 74 16.66 -3.42 -2.13
CA LYS A 74 16.32 -2.01 -2.36
C LYS A 74 14.94 -1.71 -1.80
N ARG A 75 14.73 -0.45 -1.43
CA ARG A 75 13.45 -0.01 -0.88
C ARG A 75 12.42 0.24 -1.98
N THR A 76 11.17 -0.08 -1.67
CA THR A 76 10.03 0.28 -2.51
C THR A 76 9.93 1.80 -2.64
N GLY A 77 9.59 2.26 -3.83
CA GLY A 77 9.05 3.60 -4.04
C GLY A 77 7.54 3.62 -3.80
N TYR A 78 6.91 4.71 -4.22
CA TYR A 78 5.46 4.92 -4.09
C TYR A 78 4.64 3.78 -4.73
N PHE A 79 3.59 3.35 -4.02
CA PHE A 79 2.47 2.63 -4.61
C PHE A 79 1.14 3.26 -4.19
N ASN A 80 0.14 3.19 -5.07
CA ASN A 80 -1.19 3.72 -4.77
C ASN A 80 -2.05 2.63 -4.12
N ALA A 81 -2.30 2.78 -2.82
CA ALA A 81 -3.17 1.88 -2.06
C ALA A 81 -4.64 2.13 -2.41
N GLY A 82 -5.36 1.09 -2.84
CA GLY A 82 -6.81 1.09 -2.95
C GLY A 82 -7.51 0.57 -1.69
N THR A 83 -8.83 0.40 -1.77
CA THR A 83 -9.63 -0.15 -0.66
C THR A 83 -9.25 -1.61 -0.39
N PRO A 84 -9.05 -2.02 0.88
CA PRO A 84 -8.73 -3.40 1.21
C PRO A 84 -9.75 -4.41 0.65
N VAL A 85 -9.26 -5.55 0.18
CA VAL A 85 -10.05 -6.64 -0.40
C VAL A 85 -9.69 -7.98 0.23
N ASN A 86 -10.57 -8.96 0.05
CA ASN A 86 -10.32 -10.35 0.40
C ASN A 86 -10.08 -11.14 -0.89
N ARG A 87 -8.91 -11.77 -1.01
CA ARG A 87 -8.53 -12.60 -2.16
C ARG A 87 -7.73 -13.79 -1.67
N CYS A 88 -7.89 -14.95 -2.30
CA CYS A 88 -7.01 -16.10 -2.05
C CYS A 88 -7.00 -16.60 -0.60
N GLY A 89 -8.13 -16.46 0.11
CA GLY A 89 -8.21 -16.77 1.54
C GLY A 89 -7.45 -15.79 2.44
N VAL A 90 -6.87 -14.71 1.89
CA VAL A 90 -6.19 -13.65 2.65
C VAL A 90 -7.13 -12.45 2.75
N THR A 91 -7.31 -11.96 3.97
CA THR A 91 -8.14 -10.79 4.26
C THR A 91 -7.29 -9.52 4.36
N GLY A 92 -7.92 -8.38 4.07
CA GLY A 92 -7.27 -7.08 4.24
C GLY A 92 -6.12 -6.80 3.27
N LEU A 93 -6.09 -7.47 2.11
CA LEU A 93 -5.10 -7.19 1.08
C LEU A 93 -5.35 -5.82 0.48
N VAL A 94 -4.33 -4.98 0.45
CA VAL A 94 -4.44 -3.64 -0.15
C VAL A 94 -4.08 -3.73 -1.64
N PRO A 95 -5.01 -3.46 -2.57
CA PRO A 95 -4.72 -3.50 -3.99
C PRO A 95 -3.83 -2.34 -4.39
N ILE A 96 -2.89 -2.60 -5.31
CA ILE A 96 -1.95 -1.61 -5.85
C ILE A 96 -1.96 -1.64 -7.38
N THR A 97 -1.74 -0.47 -7.99
CA THR A 97 -1.64 -0.35 -9.46
C THR A 97 -0.31 0.24 -9.95
N VAL A 98 0.53 0.65 -9.01
CA VAL A 98 1.86 1.20 -9.24
C VAL A 98 2.80 0.57 -8.23
N LEU A 99 3.99 0.15 -8.67
CA LEU A 99 5.10 -0.24 -7.81
C LEU A 99 6.38 0.26 -8.48
N SER A 100 7.30 0.80 -7.69
CA SER A 100 8.56 1.34 -8.18
C SER A 100 9.72 0.98 -7.25
N ILE A 101 10.94 1.07 -7.78
CA ILE A 101 12.16 1.00 -6.98
C ILE A 101 12.50 2.44 -6.57
N LYS A 102 12.77 2.66 -5.28
CA LYS A 102 13.20 3.98 -4.81
C LYS A 102 14.56 4.33 -5.45
N ALA A 103 14.63 5.52 -6.05
CA ALA A 103 15.90 6.09 -6.50
C ALA A 103 16.74 6.50 -5.28
N ASP A 104 18.03 6.21 -5.35
CA ASP A 104 19.02 6.57 -4.32
C ASP A 104 19.29 8.09 -4.31
#